data_AF-A0A2N2M2U8-F1
#
_entry.id   AF-A0A2N2M2U8-F1
#
_cell.length_a   1.000
_cell.length_b   1.000
_cell.length_c   1.000
_cell.angle_alpha   90.00
_cell.angle_beta   90.00
_cell.angle_gamma   90.00
#
_symmetry.space_group_name_H-M   'P 1'
#
loop_
_entity.id
_entity.type
_entity.pdbx_description
1 polymer ?
#
loop_
_entity_poly.entity_id
_entity_poly.type
_entity_poly.pdbx_seq_one_letter_code
_entity_poly.pdbx_strand_id
1 'polypeptide(L)'
;MAISMKSRIIRSNDPIAEPVDDELVMADIDRGKYYGLNEIATAIWQNLEKKITVEDLCKRLCESYEVTPEQCSKEVLSFLKELETRNLILVEE
;
A
#
# COMPACT_ATOMS: atom_id res chain seq x y z
N MET A 1 0.57 -2.90 -15.02
CA MET A 1 1.40 -4.13 -15.18
C MET A 1 0.92 -5.20 -14.19
N ALA A 2 1.35 -6.46 -14.28
CA ALA A 2 1.02 -7.44 -13.25
C ALA A 2 2.01 -7.31 -12.07
N ILE A 3 1.58 -6.72 -10.96
CA ILE A 3 2.37 -6.69 -9.73
C ILE A 3 2.54 -8.13 -9.23
N SER A 4 3.76 -8.52 -8.89
CA SER A 4 4.10 -9.85 -8.39
C SER A 4 4.80 -9.78 -7.04
N MET A 5 4.95 -10.91 -6.34
CA MET A 5 5.64 -10.97 -5.05
C MET A 5 7.09 -10.46 -5.08
N LYS A 6 7.74 -10.53 -6.25
CA LYS A 6 9.13 -10.07 -6.46
C LYS A 6 9.23 -8.61 -6.89
N SER A 7 8.11 -7.99 -7.27
CA SER A 7 8.08 -6.60 -7.71
C SER A 7 8.45 -5.68 -6.55
N ARG A 8 9.27 -4.67 -6.84
CA ARG A 8 9.60 -3.63 -5.88
C ARG A 8 8.62 -2.49 -6.04
N ILE A 9 8.15 -1.99 -4.92
CA ILE A 9 7.13 -0.95 -4.87
C ILE A 9 7.59 0.17 -3.95
N ILE A 10 7.22 1.38 -4.33
CA ILE A 10 7.47 2.60 -3.57
C ILE A 10 6.27 3.52 -3.75
N ARG A 11 5.88 4.24 -2.70
CA ARG A 11 4.81 5.23 -2.80
C ARG A 11 5.25 6.42 -3.64
N SER A 12 4.32 6.96 -4.42
CA SER A 12 4.53 8.22 -5.11
C SER A 12 4.51 9.36 -4.09
N ASN A 13 5.20 10.46 -4.40
CA ASN A 13 5.24 11.65 -3.53
C ASN A 13 4.09 12.63 -3.83
N ASP A 14 3.13 12.19 -4.66
CA ASP A 14 2.00 12.97 -5.17
C ASP A 14 0.83 13.09 -4.17
N PRO A 15 0.31 11.99 -3.59
CA PRO A 15 -0.80 12.09 -2.65
C PRO A 15 -0.35 12.60 -1.28
N ILE A 16 -1.16 13.50 -0.70
CA ILE A 16 -0.98 13.94 0.68
C ILE A 16 -1.70 12.92 1.57
N ALA A 17 -0.94 12.25 2.42
CA ALA A 17 -1.47 11.36 3.45
C ALA A 17 -1.33 12.04 4.81
N GLU A 18 -2.44 12.41 5.43
CA GLU A 18 -2.47 13.01 6.75
C GLU A 18 -3.19 12.08 7.74
N PRO A 19 -2.60 11.81 8.91
CA PRO A 19 -3.30 11.09 9.97
C PRO A 19 -4.40 11.99 10.53
N VAL A 20 -5.63 11.51 10.52
CA VAL A 20 -6.80 12.17 11.09
C VAL A 20 -7.44 11.22 12.08
N ASP A 21 -7.38 11.57 13.37
CA ASP A 21 -7.76 10.68 14.49
C ASP A 21 -6.98 9.34 14.46
N ASP A 22 -7.68 8.20 14.36
CA ASP A 22 -7.11 6.83 14.30
C ASP A 22 -6.95 6.32 12.85
N GLU A 23 -7.29 7.12 11.84
CA GLU A 23 -7.27 6.72 10.43
C GLU A 23 -6.27 7.55 9.63
N LEU A 24 -5.67 6.94 8.59
CA LEU A 24 -4.86 7.68 7.64
C LEU A 24 -5.75 8.11 6.47
N VAL A 25 -5.96 9.42 6.34
CA VAL A 25 -6.71 9.99 5.23
C VAL A 25 -5.74 10.36 4.11
N MET A 26 -5.90 9.71 2.97
CA MET A 26 -5.16 10.04 1.77
C MET A 26 -6.00 10.93 0.87
N ALA A 27 -5.54 12.16 0.67
CA ALA A 27 -6.08 13.09 -0.30
C ALA A 27 -5.30 12.96 -1.62
N ASP A 28 -5.97 12.41 -2.63
CA ASP A 28 -5.55 12.53 -4.02
C ASP A 28 -6.07 13.88 -4.53
N ILE A 29 -5.20 14.90 -4.46
CA ILE A 29 -5.52 16.28 -4.82
C ILE A 29 -5.81 16.41 -6.32
N ASP A 30 -5.09 15.66 -7.15
CA ASP A 30 -5.28 15.67 -8.61
C ASP A 30 -6.67 15.17 -9.01
N ARG A 31 -7.18 14.16 -8.28
CA ARG A 31 -8.50 13.57 -8.54
C ARG A 31 -9.63 14.05 -7.63
N GLY A 32 -9.33 14.88 -6.63
CA GLY A 32 -10.30 15.40 -5.65
C GLY A 32 -10.97 14.31 -4.82
N LYS A 33 -10.29 13.19 -4.55
CA LYS A 33 -10.82 12.04 -3.79
C LYS A 33 -10.08 11.85 -2.48
N TYR A 34 -10.86 11.58 -1.43
CA TYR A 34 -10.36 11.22 -0.11
C TYR A 34 -10.52 9.72 0.10
N TYR A 35 -9.48 9.06 0.58
CA TYR A 35 -9.49 7.65 0.93
C TYR A 35 -9.17 7.49 2.40
N GLY A 36 -10.07 6.87 3.15
CA GLY A 36 -9.75 6.36 4.48
C GLY A 36 -8.99 5.05 4.32
N LEU A 37 -7.77 4.99 4.82
CA LEU A 37 -7.02 3.75 4.93
C LEU A 37 -7.27 3.14 6.30
N ASN A 38 -7.67 1.87 6.32
CA ASN A 38 -7.72 1.09 7.56
C ASN A 38 -6.31 0.86 8.12
N GLU A 39 -6.21 0.25 9.31
CA GLU A 39 -4.92 0.01 9.97
C GLU A 39 -3.91 -0.74 9.09
N ILE A 40 -4.37 -1.78 8.37
CA ILE A 40 -3.50 -2.58 7.49
C ILE A 40 -3.05 -1.77 6.27
N ALA A 41 -3.97 -1.05 5.62
CA ALA A 41 -3.66 -0.22 4.47
C ALA A 41 -2.75 0.96 4.84
N THR A 42 -2.90 1.50 6.05
CA THR A 42 -2.01 2.49 6.65
C THR A 42 -0.62 1.91 6.87
N ALA A 43 -0.52 0.72 7.45
CA ALA A 43 0.76 0.03 7.63
C ALA A 43 1.43 -0.27 6.28
N ILE A 44 0.67 -0.70 5.27
CA ILE A 44 1.18 -0.85 3.90
C ILE A 44 1.76 0.49 3.43
N TRP A 45 0.95 1.56 3.44
CA TRP A 45 1.36 2.88 2.98
C TRP A 45 2.62 3.42 3.65
N GLN A 46 2.76 3.20 4.96
CA GLN A 46 3.95 3.58 5.71
C GLN A 46 5.18 2.77 5.29
N ASN A 47 5.04 1.45 5.08
CA ASN A 47 6.14 0.62 4.59
C ASN A 47 6.58 1.02 3.16
N LEU A 48 5.65 1.50 2.33
CA LEU A 48 5.93 1.97 0.97
C LEU A 48 6.71 3.29 0.92
N GLU A 49 6.96 3.95 2.05
CA GLU A 49 7.87 5.11 2.11
C GLU A 49 9.27 4.76 1.58
N LYS A 50 9.70 3.51 1.78
CA LYS A 50 10.96 2.99 1.25
C LYS A 50 10.67 1.89 0.24
N LYS A 51 11.54 1.77 -0.76
CA LYS A 51 11.47 0.71 -1.75
C LYS A 51 11.49 -0.66 -1.06
N ILE A 52 10.39 -1.41 -1.17
CA ILE A 52 10.19 -2.72 -0.54
C ILE A 52 9.64 -3.71 -1.57
N THR A 53 9.93 -5.00 -1.40
CA THR A 53 9.31 -6.04 -2.23
C THR A 53 7.95 -6.43 -1.65
N VAL A 54 7.02 -6.83 -2.52
CA VAL A 54 5.70 -7.30 -2.06
C VAL A 54 5.82 -8.50 -1.12
N GLU A 55 6.80 -9.38 -1.33
CA GLU A 55 7.09 -10.48 -0.41
C GLU A 55 7.51 -10.03 0.99
N ASP A 56 8.42 -9.06 1.10
CA ASP A 56 8.87 -8.54 2.40
C ASP A 56 7.73 -7.80 3.11
N LEU A 57 6.96 -7.02 2.35
CA LEU A 57 5.75 -6.37 2.86
C LEU A 57 4.75 -7.38 3.43
N CYS A 58 4.45 -8.45 2.70
CA CYS A 58 3.54 -9.48 3.19
C CYS A 58 4.07 -10.18 4.44
N LYS A 59 5.38 -10.48 4.51
CA LYS A 59 5.98 -11.08 5.71
C LYS A 59 5.78 -10.20 6.94
N ARG A 60 6.11 -8.90 6.83
CA ARG A 60 5.94 -7.94 7.93
C ARG A 60 4.50 -7.84 8.40
N LEU A 61 3.55 -7.86 7.45
CA LEU A 61 2.14 -7.82 7.76
C LEU A 61 1.68 -9.12 8.44
N CYS A 62 2.11 -10.29 7.98
CA CYS A 62 1.82 -11.56 8.66
C CYS A 62 2.47 -11.67 10.06
N GLU A 63 3.58 -10.97 10.30
CA GLU A 63 4.21 -10.93 11.63
C GLU A 63 3.51 -9.94 12.58
N SER A 64 3.00 -8.83 12.03
CA SER A 64 2.35 -7.78 12.83
C SER A 64 0.85 -8.00 13.01
N TYR A 65 0.23 -8.70 12.06
CA TYR A 65 -1.19 -9.01 12.02
C TYR A 65 -1.35 -10.53 11.94
N GLU A 66 -2.32 -11.09 12.68
CA GLU A 66 -2.58 -12.53 12.73
C GLU A 66 -3.33 -13.00 11.45
N VAL A 67 -2.70 -12.81 10.30
CA VAL A 67 -3.23 -13.11 8.96
C VAL A 67 -2.43 -14.21 8.29
N THR A 68 -3.10 -15.01 7.45
CA THR A 68 -2.43 -16.06 6.68
C THR A 68 -1.66 -15.46 5.49
N PRO A 69 -0.53 -16.04 5.07
CA PRO A 69 0.24 -15.55 3.93
C PRO A 69 -0.54 -15.56 2.62
N GLU A 70 -1.45 -16.52 2.44
CA GLU A 70 -2.34 -16.59 1.26
C GLU A 70 -3.32 -15.41 1.23
N GLN A 71 -3.95 -15.10 2.37
CA GLN A 71 -4.86 -13.97 2.47
C GLN A 71 -4.11 -12.64 2.37
N CYS A 72 -2.97 -12.51 3.06
CA CYS A 72 -2.14 -11.32 3.03
C CYS A 72 -1.68 -11.00 1.60
N SER A 73 -1.10 -11.97 0.89
CA SER A 73 -0.64 -11.75 -0.49
C SER A 73 -1.77 -11.35 -1.44
N LYS A 74 -2.94 -11.98 -1.33
CA LYS A 74 -4.10 -11.65 -2.18
C LYS A 74 -4.61 -10.24 -1.92
N GLU A 75 -4.83 -9.89 -0.66
CA GLU A 75 -5.35 -8.57 -0.25
C GLU A 75 -4.34 -7.47 -0.58
N VAL A 76 -3.06 -7.67 -0.26
CA VAL A 76 -1.97 -6.73 -0.56
C VAL A 76 -1.83 -6.54 -2.06
N LEU A 77 -1.81 -7.61 -2.87
CA LEU A 77 -1.71 -7.48 -4.33
C LEU A 77 -2.91 -6.74 -4.91
N SER A 78 -4.12 -7.00 -4.42
CA SER A 78 -5.32 -6.29 -4.87
C SER A 78 -5.25 -4.80 -4.53
N PHE A 79 -4.84 -4.47 -3.30
CA PHE A 79 -4.68 -3.10 -2.83
C PHE A 79 -3.61 -2.35 -3.62
N LEU A 80 -2.43 -2.94 -3.81
CA LEU A 80 -1.34 -2.35 -4.60
C LEU A 80 -1.76 -2.09 -6.05
N LYS A 81 -2.55 -2.99 -6.64
CA LYS A 81 -3.05 -2.82 -8.00
C LYS A 81 -4.02 -1.64 -8.11
N GLU A 82 -4.85 -1.42 -7.09
CA GLU A 82 -5.69 -0.22 -7.03
C GLU A 82 -4.87 1.06 -6.91
N LEU A 83 -3.82 1.05 -6.09
CA LEU A 83 -2.91 2.20 -5.96
C LEU A 83 -2.14 2.48 -7.26
N GLU A 84 -1.65 1.43 -7.95
CA GLU A 84 -0.95 1.58 -9.25
C GLU A 84 -1.89 2.16 -10.32
N THR A 85 -3.13 1.67 -10.40
CA THR A 85 -4.14 2.18 -11.34
C THR A 85 -4.45 3.67 -11.12
N ARG A 86 -4.20 4.16 -9.90
CA ARG A 86 -4.39 5.56 -9.50
C ARG A 86 -3.09 6.39 -9.55
N ASN A 87 -1.97 5.81 -9.97
CA ASN A 87 -0.63 6.42 -9.95
C ASN A 87 -0.16 6.86 -8.54
N LEU A 88 -0.70 6.26 -7.48
CA LEU A 88 -0.32 6.55 -6.09
C LEU A 88 0.96 5.82 -5.66
N ILE A 89 1.32 4.76 -6.38
CA ILE A 89 2.56 4.00 -6.18
C ILE A 89 3.27 3.79 -7.51
N LEU A 90 4.57 3.54 -7.44
CA LEU A 90 5.42 3.17 -8.56
C LEU A 90 5.91 1.74 -8.35
N VAL A 91 5.83 0.96 -9.43
CA VAL A 91 6.33 -0.42 -9.47
C VAL A 91 7.63 -0.42 -10.27
N GLU A 92 8.69 -0.92 -9.65
CA GLU A 92 10.00 -1.08 -10.27
C GLU A 92 10.38 -2.57 -10.30
N GLU A 93 10.99 -3.01 -11.41
CA GLU A 93 11.55 -4.37 -11.57
C GLU A 93 12.94 -4.50 -10.94
#